data_AF-A0A924SMP3-F1
#
_entry.id   AF-A0A924SMP3-F1
#
_cell.length_a   1.000
_cell.length_b   1.000
_cell.length_c   1.000
_cell.angle_alpha   90.00
_cell.angle_beta   90.00
_cell.angle_gamma   90.00
#
_symmetry.space_group_name_H-M   'P 1'
#
loop_
_entity.id
_entity.type
_entity.pdbx_description
1 polymer ?
#
loop_
_entity_poly.entity_id
_entity_poly.type
_entity_poly.pdbx_seq_one_letter_code
_entity_poly.pdbx_strand_id
1 'polypeptide(L)' 'MDSKLLELLVCPVTKGPLQYDRERQELTSRSARLAYPVR' A
#
# COMPACT_ATOMS: atom_id res chain seq x y z
N MET A 1 13.14 17.18 11.23
CA MET A 1 12.21 17.15 10.09
C MET A 1 11.85 15.70 9.86
N ASP A 2 11.00 15.14 10.73
CA ASP A 2 10.66 13.72 10.74
C ASP A 2 9.20 13.58 10.30
N SER A 3 8.95 13.86 9.03
CA SER A 3 7.60 13.83 8.44
C SER A 3 7.35 12.55 7.65
N LYS A 4 8.13 11.49 7.92
CA LYS A 4 8.13 10.26 7.12
C LYS A 4 7.52 9.04 7.80
N LEU A 5 7.03 9.14 9.04
CA LEU A 5 6.72 7.93 9.83
C LEU A 5 5.23 7.61 10.03
N LEU A 6 4.33 8.28 9.32
CA LEU A 6 2.90 7.93 9.30
C LEU A 6 2.39 7.82 7.85
N GLU A 7 3.17 7.14 7.00
CA GLU A 7 2.79 6.82 5.62
C GLU A 7 1.64 5.79 5.62
N LEU A 8 0.45 6.36 5.75
CA LEU A 8 -0.89 5.78 5.73
C LEU A 8 -1.12 4.85 4.52
N LEU A 9 -0.71 3.59 4.56
CA LEU A 9 -1.12 2.53 3.59
C LEU A 9 -1.13 3.01 2.12
N VAL A 10 -0.13 3.79 1.73
CA VAL A 10 -0.01 4.34 0.37
C VAL A 10 1.01 3.53 -0.41
N CYS A 11 0.78 3.35 -1.69
CA CYS A 11 1.69 2.63 -2.57
C CYS A 11 3.02 3.39 -2.65
N PRO A 12 4.18 2.74 -2.38
CA PRO A 12 5.48 3.43 -2.39
C PRO A 12 5.86 3.98 -3.78
N VAL A 13 5.30 3.41 -4.85
CA VAL A 13 5.61 3.79 -6.23
C VAL A 13 4.69 4.91 -6.72
N THR A 14 3.39 4.78 -6.50
CA THR A 14 2.39 5.71 -7.06
C THR A 14 1.91 6.75 -6.05
N LYS A 15 2.26 6.59 -4.77
CA LYS A 15 1.71 7.34 -3.62
C LYS A 15 0.17 7.35 -3.57
N GLY A 16 -0.46 6.42 -4.29
CA GLY A 16 -1.90 6.27 -4.34
C GLY A 16 -2.42 5.32 -3.27
N PRO A 17 -3.74 5.25 -3.09
CA PRO A 17 -4.36 4.35 -2.12
C PRO A 17 -4.11 2.88 -2.48
N LEU A 18 -3.87 2.06 -1.45
CA LEU A 18 -3.84 0.60 -1.56
C LEU A 18 -5.20 0.01 -1.19
N GLN A 19 -5.62 -1.00 -1.94
CA GLN A 19 -6.82 -1.78 -1.66
C GLN A 19 -6.43 -2.97 -0.80
N TYR A 20 -7.03 -3.11 0.37
CA TYR A 20 -6.77 -4.26 1.23
C TYR A 20 -7.65 -5.44 0.84
N ASP A 21 -7.01 -6.52 0.41
CA ASP A 21 -7.60 -7.82 0.17
C ASP A 21 -7.51 -8.65 1.45
N ARG A 22 -8.66 -8.85 2.10
CA ARG A 22 -8.77 -9.61 3.35
C ARG A 22 -8.65 -11.11 3.14
N GLU A 23 -9.03 -11.61 1.97
CA GLU A 23 -9.01 -13.03 1.66
C GLU A 23 -7.58 -13.53 1.49
N ARG A 24 -6.72 -12.69 0.91
CA ARG A 24 -5.30 -12.99 0.65
C ARG A 24 -4.36 -12.35 1.66
N GLN A 25 -4.86 -11.46 2.52
CA GLN A 25 -4.08 -10.61 3.41
C GLN A 25 -3.02 -9.79 2.65
N GLU A 26 -3.42 -9.18 1.54
CA GLU A 26 -2.54 -8.43 0.64
C GLU A 26 -3.06 -7.00 0.42
N LEU A 27 -2.14 -6.06 0.21
CA LEU A 27 -2.44 -4.70 -0.21
C LEU A 27 -2.17 -4.56 -1.70
N THR A 28 -3.20 -4.37 -2.50
CA THR A 28 -3.10 -4.24 -3.95
C THR A 28 -3.15 -2.79 -4.41
N SER A 29 -2.26 -2.40 -5.31
CA SER A 29 -2.29 -1.11 -5.99
C SER A 29 -2.80 -1.28 -7.41
N ARG A 30 -4.01 -0.79 -7.72
CA ARG A 30 -4.55 -0.82 -9.08
C ARG A 30 -3.69 -0.04 -10.08
N SER A 31 -3.17 1.11 -9.67
CA SER A 31 -2.37 1.99 -10.53
C SER A 31 -1.02 1.37 -10.88
N ALA A 32 -0.40 0.64 -9.96
CA ALA A 32 0.88 -0.02 -10.19
C ALA A 32 0.72 -1.46 -10.70
N ARG A 33 -0.48 -2.07 -10.59
CA ARG A 33 -0.70 -3.52 -10.76
C ARG A 33 0.27 -4.37 -9.93
N LEU A 34 0.50 -3.93 -8.69
CA LEU A 34 1.36 -4.61 -7.72
C LEU A 34 0.54 -5.03 -6.50
N ALA A 35 0.91 -6.15 -5.89
CA ALA A 35 0.38 -6.64 -4.63
C ALA A 35 1.51 -6.68 -3.58
N TYR A 36 1.24 -6.19 -2.38
CA TYR A 36 2.15 -6.17 -1.26
C TYR A 36 1.61 -7.09 -0.15
N PRO A 37 2.36 -8.08 0.33
CA PRO A 37 1.91 -8.94 1.42
C PRO A 37 1.85 -8.17 2.74
N VAL A 38 0.81 -8.39 3.55
CA VAL A 38 0.72 -7.87 4.91
C VAL A 38 1.39 -8.88 5.85
N ARG A 39 2.41 -8.44 6.61
CA ARG A 39 3.17 -9.23 7.59
C ARG A 39 3.02 -8.65 8.98
#